data_AF-A0A2L2LZ21-F1
#
_entry.id   AF-A0A2L2LZ21-F1
#
_cell.length_a   1.000
_cell.length_b   1.000
_cell.length_c   1.000
_cell.angle_alpha   90.00
_cell.angle_beta   90.00
_cell.angle_gamma   90.00
#
_symmetry.space_group_name_H-M   'P 1'
#
loop_
_entity.id
_entity.type
_entity.pdbx_description
1 polymer ?
#
loop_
_entity_poly.entity_id
_entity_poly.type
_entity_poly.pdbx_seq_one_letter_code
_entity_poly.pdbx_strand_id
1 'polypeptide(L)'
;MLMIGFSSQKGVGLMEVLVAMLILAIAILGYAALQVRATAATEESIKRADALILLNGLAEKVRLNPTGDYKAAVPSSLPNCDSGCNAANQALYDLKQYSDVAVSKGMKVGVMNCLNTSASQERLCLIAAWGETQPITDAKATPDAPAVQNACLKTDGKYVDDSSCLVLEAY
;
A
#
# COMPACT_ATOMS: atom_id res chain seq x y z
N MET A 1 71.69 11.88 -18.20
CA MET A 1 71.05 13.11 -18.72
C MET A 1 69.62 12.75 -19.08
N LEU A 2 68.66 13.05 -18.20
CA LEU A 2 67.26 12.65 -18.35
C LEU A 2 66.48 13.91 -18.75
N MET A 3 66.09 14.00 -20.02
CA MET A 3 65.31 15.11 -20.54
C MET A 3 63.85 14.89 -20.15
N ILE A 4 63.36 15.70 -19.20
CA ILE A 4 61.93 15.83 -18.91
C ILE A 4 61.34 16.70 -20.02
N GLY A 5 60.56 16.10 -20.92
CA GLY A 5 59.84 16.83 -21.96
C GLY A 5 58.74 17.69 -21.36
N PHE A 6 58.80 19.01 -21.58
CA PHE A 6 57.72 19.91 -21.21
C PHE A 6 56.54 19.71 -22.16
N SER A 7 55.49 19.05 -21.66
CA SER A 7 54.21 18.96 -22.36
C SER A 7 53.54 20.33 -22.39
N SER A 8 53.17 20.81 -23.58
CA SER A 8 52.51 22.10 -23.77
C SER A 8 51.09 22.05 -23.19
N GLN A 9 50.80 22.89 -22.20
CA GLN A 9 49.47 23.02 -21.61
C GLN A 9 48.55 23.68 -22.64
N LYS A 10 47.63 22.91 -23.25
CA LYS A 10 46.52 23.49 -24.01
C LYS A 10 45.53 24.07 -23.00
N GLY A 11 45.60 25.38 -22.78
CA GLY A 11 44.64 26.09 -21.94
C GLY A 11 43.22 25.87 -22.47
N VAL A 12 42.28 25.59 -21.57
CA VAL A 12 40.85 25.59 -21.87
C VAL A 12 40.40 27.04 -22.12
N GLY A 13 39.69 27.27 -23.22
CA GLY A 13 39.15 28.60 -23.51
C GLY A 13 38.06 28.96 -22.51
N LEU A 14 37.92 30.24 -22.14
CA LEU A 14 36.87 30.69 -21.21
C LEU A 14 35.45 30.31 -21.69
N MET A 15 35.24 30.26 -23.01
CA MET A 15 33.97 29.81 -23.61
C MET A 15 33.72 28.30 -23.41
N GLU A 16 34.77 27.48 -23.40
CA GLU A 16 34.65 26.03 -23.21
C GLU A 16 34.15 25.70 -21.79
N VAL A 17 34.67 26.42 -20.79
CA VAL A 17 34.24 26.30 -19.39
C VAL A 17 32.79 26.75 -19.21
N LEU A 18 32.38 27.87 -19.84
CA LEU A 18 31.00 28.36 -19.77
C LEU A 18 30.00 27.37 -20.39
N VAL A 19 30.35 26.77 -21.53
CA VAL A 19 29.51 25.75 -22.18
C VAL A 19 29.46 24.46 -21.34
N ALA A 20 30.59 24.03 -20.77
CA ALA A 20 30.62 22.86 -19.88
C ALA A 20 29.75 23.05 -18.63
N MET A 21 29.83 24.22 -17.99
CA MET A 21 28.97 24.55 -16.84
C MET A 21 27.49 24.64 -17.23
N LEU A 22 27.15 25.17 -18.41
CA LEU A 22 25.79 25.21 -18.92
C LEU A 22 25.21 23.80 -19.10
N ILE A 23 25.96 22.91 -19.75
CA ILE A 23 25.56 21.51 -19.97
C ILE A 23 25.39 20.79 -18.62
N LEU A 24 26.34 20.98 -17.70
CA LEU A 24 26.28 20.41 -16.36
C LEU A 24 25.05 20.89 -15.57
N ALA A 25 24.72 22.18 -15.65
CA ALA A 25 23.52 22.73 -15.00
C ALA A 25 22.23 22.06 -15.53
N ILE A 26 22.11 21.89 -16.85
CA ILE A 26 20.96 21.21 -17.47
C ILE A 26 20.90 19.73 -17.03
N ALA A 27 22.05 19.04 -17.00
CA ALA A 27 22.12 17.64 -16.59
C ALA A 27 21.66 17.43 -15.13
N ILE A 28 22.08 18.30 -14.20
CA ILE A 28 21.69 18.21 -12.79
C ILE A 28 20.19 18.46 -12.62
N LEU A 29 19.62 19.46 -13.32
CA LEU A 29 18.18 19.72 -13.28
C LEU A 29 17.37 18.54 -13.83
N GLY A 30 17.84 17.92 -14.91
CA GLY A 30 17.23 16.71 -15.46
C GLY A 30 17.25 15.54 -14.47
N TYR A 31 18.40 15.30 -13.82
CA TYR A 31 18.53 14.25 -12.80
C TYR A 31 17.60 14.48 -11.60
N ALA A 32 17.54 15.73 -11.08
CA ALA A 32 16.67 16.08 -9.96
C ALA A 32 15.18 15.83 -10.28
N ALA A 33 14.73 16.18 -11.50
CA ALA A 33 13.35 15.95 -11.93
C ALA A 33 13.00 14.44 -11.99
N LEU A 34 13.93 13.61 -12.44
CA LEU A 34 13.75 12.15 -12.44
C LEU A 34 13.73 11.59 -11.01
N GLN A 35 14.57 12.12 -10.12
CA GLN A 35 14.65 11.68 -8.73
C GLN A 35 13.30 11.84 -8.00
N VAL A 36 12.59 12.96 -8.19
CA VAL A 36 11.27 13.18 -7.59
C VAL A 36 10.24 12.13 -8.03
N ARG A 37 10.28 11.71 -9.29
CA ARG A 37 9.39 10.65 -9.79
C ARG A 37 9.78 9.28 -9.22
N ALA A 38 11.08 9.02 -9.10
CA ALA A 38 11.58 7.78 -8.52
C ALA A 38 11.19 7.63 -7.04
N THR A 39 11.24 8.72 -6.25
CA THR A 39 10.83 8.67 -4.85
C THR A 39 9.33 8.39 -4.70
N ALA A 40 8.48 9.04 -5.49
CA ALA A 40 7.03 8.78 -5.46
C ALA A 40 6.69 7.32 -5.83
N ALA A 41 7.34 6.78 -6.87
CA ALA A 41 7.17 5.38 -7.26
C ALA A 41 7.67 4.40 -6.19
N THR A 42 8.74 4.76 -5.47
CA THR A 42 9.28 3.95 -4.37
C THR A 42 8.33 3.93 -3.17
N GLU A 43 7.76 5.09 -2.80
CA GLU A 43 6.77 5.17 -1.72
C GLU A 43 5.55 4.30 -2.00
N GLU A 44 4.99 4.39 -3.22
CA GLU A 44 3.87 3.54 -3.65
C GLU A 44 4.23 2.05 -3.60
N SER A 45 5.45 1.69 -4.02
CA SER A 45 5.93 0.31 -3.96
C SER A 45 6.05 -0.19 -2.51
N ILE A 46 6.51 0.66 -1.59
CA ILE A 46 6.58 0.33 -0.16
C ILE A 46 5.19 0.11 0.42
N LYS A 47 4.20 0.96 0.08
CA LYS A 47 2.82 0.78 0.54
C LYS A 47 2.24 -0.56 0.10
N ARG A 48 2.47 -0.95 -1.16
CA ARG A 48 2.05 -2.27 -1.68
C ARG A 48 2.74 -3.43 -0.96
N ALA A 49 4.03 -3.32 -0.69
CA ALA A 49 4.76 -4.35 0.06
C ALA A 49 4.25 -4.48 1.50
N ASP A 50 4.05 -3.36 2.19
CA ASP A 50 3.48 -3.32 3.54
C ASP A 50 2.06 -3.89 3.58
N ALA A 51 1.22 -3.55 2.60
CA ALA A 51 -0.12 -4.10 2.44
C ALA A 51 -0.08 -5.63 2.30
N LEU A 52 0.80 -6.17 1.45
CA LEU A 52 0.96 -7.61 1.31
C LEU A 52 1.39 -8.29 2.61
N ILE A 53 2.33 -7.70 3.36
CA ILE A 53 2.78 -8.27 4.63
C ILE A 53 1.62 -8.30 5.64
N LEU A 54 0.85 -7.23 5.75
CA LEU A 54 -0.31 -7.17 6.64
C LEU A 54 -1.38 -8.18 6.26
N LEU A 55 -1.73 -8.25 4.97
CA LEU A 55 -2.79 -9.13 4.50
C LEU A 55 -2.41 -10.61 4.62
N ASN A 56 -1.17 -10.98 4.29
CA ASN A 56 -0.70 -12.35 4.51
C ASN A 56 -0.68 -12.71 5.99
N GLY A 57 -0.23 -11.79 6.86
CA GLY A 57 -0.27 -12.01 8.30
C GLY A 57 -1.70 -12.22 8.82
N LEU A 58 -2.65 -11.39 8.36
CA LEU A 58 -4.06 -11.51 8.75
C LEU A 58 -4.71 -12.76 8.16
N ALA A 59 -4.36 -13.15 6.93
CA ALA A 59 -4.82 -14.40 6.31
C ALA A 59 -4.39 -15.62 7.12
N GLU A 60 -3.15 -15.65 7.63
CA GLU A 60 -2.73 -16.73 8.53
C GLU A 60 -3.53 -16.73 9.84
N LYS A 61 -3.92 -15.57 10.38
CA LYS A 61 -4.79 -15.52 11.57
C LYS A 61 -6.18 -16.09 11.31
N VAL A 62 -6.79 -15.71 10.19
CA VAL A 62 -8.07 -16.27 9.72
C VAL A 62 -7.96 -17.79 9.60
N ARG A 63 -6.89 -18.30 9.00
CA ARG A 63 -6.64 -19.74 8.82
C ARG A 63 -6.45 -20.48 10.15
N LEU A 64 -5.82 -19.84 11.14
CA LEU A 64 -5.62 -20.41 12.48
C LEU A 64 -6.90 -20.44 13.32
N ASN A 65 -7.88 -19.59 13.00
CA ASN A 65 -9.14 -19.45 13.74
C ASN A 65 -10.35 -19.40 12.77
N PRO A 66 -10.66 -20.51 12.08
CA PRO A 66 -11.69 -20.52 11.03
C PRO A 66 -13.11 -20.33 11.57
N THR A 67 -13.33 -20.48 12.88
CA THR A 67 -14.63 -20.26 13.54
C THR A 67 -14.82 -18.83 14.04
N GLY A 68 -13.79 -17.97 13.93
CA GLY A 68 -13.85 -16.56 14.29
C GLY A 68 -14.54 -15.71 13.22
N ASP A 69 -15.31 -14.71 13.65
CA ASP A 69 -15.94 -13.76 12.73
C ASP A 69 -14.97 -12.60 12.42
N TYR A 70 -14.18 -12.77 11.36
CA TYR A 70 -13.27 -11.74 10.88
C TYR A 70 -13.97 -10.66 10.02
N LYS A 71 -15.28 -10.78 9.75
CA LYS A 71 -16.06 -9.77 9.00
C LYS A 71 -16.66 -8.71 9.91
N ALA A 72 -16.55 -8.89 11.22
CA ALA A 72 -17.00 -7.93 12.20
C ALA A 72 -16.27 -6.59 12.04
N ALA A 73 -16.95 -5.51 12.42
CA ALA A 73 -16.31 -4.20 12.48
C ALA A 73 -15.14 -4.22 13.47
N VAL A 74 -14.03 -3.58 13.09
CA VAL A 74 -12.85 -3.44 13.96
C VAL A 74 -13.28 -2.76 15.27
N PRO A 75 -13.03 -3.38 16.44
CA PRO A 75 -13.47 -2.82 17.71
C PRO A 75 -12.62 -1.60 18.09
N SER A 76 -13.18 -0.68 18.88
CA SER A 76 -12.43 0.51 19.33
C SER A 76 -11.39 0.20 20.42
N SER A 77 -11.65 -0.81 21.25
CA SER A 77 -10.74 -1.31 22.28
C SER A 77 -10.32 -2.75 22.01
N LEU A 78 -9.12 -3.14 22.48
CA LEU A 78 -8.71 -4.53 22.44
C LEU A 78 -9.65 -5.36 23.32
N PRO A 79 -10.19 -6.49 22.82
CA PRO A 79 -10.87 -7.47 23.65
C PRO A 79 -9.92 -7.98 24.73
N ASN A 80 -10.43 -8.14 25.96
CA ASN A 80 -9.65 -8.75 27.03
C ASN A 80 -9.61 -10.27 26.81
N CYS A 81 -8.42 -10.81 26.57
CA CYS A 81 -8.14 -12.23 26.42
C CYS A 81 -7.28 -12.80 27.57
N ASP A 82 -7.16 -12.11 28.72
CA ASP A 82 -6.23 -12.42 29.81
C ASP A 82 -6.49 -13.78 30.49
N SER A 83 -7.75 -14.24 30.50
CA SER A 83 -8.16 -15.55 31.04
C SER A 83 -8.46 -16.60 29.95
N GLY A 84 -8.06 -16.32 28.71
CA GLY A 84 -8.37 -17.11 27.52
C GLY A 84 -9.36 -16.39 26.59
N CYS A 85 -9.15 -16.52 25.29
CA CYS A 85 -10.01 -15.92 24.27
C CYS A 85 -10.84 -16.98 23.55
N ASN A 86 -12.15 -16.75 23.45
CA ASN A 86 -12.99 -17.53 22.55
C ASN A 86 -12.69 -17.13 21.09
N ALA A 87 -13.14 -17.94 20.12
CA ALA A 87 -12.87 -17.70 18.70
C ALA A 87 -13.32 -16.31 18.20
N ALA A 88 -14.43 -15.78 18.71
CA ALA A 88 -14.94 -14.47 18.32
C ALA A 88 -14.08 -13.31 18.87
N ASN A 89 -13.74 -13.34 20.15
CA ASN A 89 -12.90 -12.33 20.79
C ASN A 89 -11.46 -12.39 20.23
N GLN A 90 -10.96 -13.58 19.89
CA GLN A 90 -9.67 -13.74 19.22
C GLN A 90 -9.67 -13.06 17.85
N ALA A 91 -10.72 -13.25 17.04
CA ALA A 91 -10.85 -12.59 15.75
C ALA A 91 -10.89 -11.06 15.89
N LEU A 92 -11.66 -10.54 16.85
CA LEU A 92 -11.71 -9.10 17.15
C LEU A 92 -10.36 -8.54 17.63
N TYR A 93 -9.61 -9.32 18.41
CA TYR A 93 -8.27 -8.96 18.85
C TYR A 93 -7.30 -8.86 17.67
N ASP A 94 -7.30 -9.88 16.81
CA ASP A 94 -6.47 -9.90 15.60
C ASP A 94 -6.82 -8.74 14.67
N LEU A 95 -8.12 -8.51 14.40
CA LEU A 95 -8.59 -7.38 13.59
C LEU A 95 -8.12 -6.03 14.15
N LYS A 96 -8.22 -5.84 15.47
CA LYS A 96 -7.77 -4.61 16.12
C LYS A 96 -6.26 -4.42 16.01
N GLN A 97 -5.50 -5.47 16.32
CA GLN A 97 -4.04 -5.43 16.25
C GLN A 97 -3.57 -5.10 14.83
N TYR A 98 -4.10 -5.79 13.81
CA TYR A 98 -3.71 -5.54 12.42
C TYR A 98 -4.22 -4.19 11.92
N SER A 99 -5.39 -3.74 12.36
CA SER A 99 -5.88 -2.38 12.05
C SER A 99 -5.00 -1.29 12.66
N ASP A 100 -4.52 -1.46 13.90
CA ASP A 100 -3.62 -0.48 14.53
C ASP A 100 -2.28 -0.40 13.81
N VAL A 101 -1.72 -1.55 13.42
CA VAL A 101 -0.49 -1.57 12.62
C VAL A 101 -0.73 -0.95 11.24
N ALA A 102 -1.86 -1.23 10.60
CA ALA A 102 -2.23 -0.60 9.33
C ALA A 102 -2.31 0.92 9.45
N VAL A 103 -2.99 1.43 10.48
CA VAL A 103 -3.12 2.87 10.75
C VAL A 103 -1.75 3.51 10.99
N SER A 104 -0.84 2.84 11.72
CA SER A 104 0.54 3.31 11.93
C SER A 104 1.34 3.45 10.62
N LYS A 105 0.97 2.68 9.59
CA LYS A 105 1.54 2.74 8.24
C LYS A 105 0.74 3.63 7.28
N GLY A 106 -0.27 4.35 7.74
CA GLY A 106 -1.14 5.19 6.90
C GLY A 106 -2.04 4.37 5.97
N MET A 107 -2.43 3.18 6.41
CA MET A 107 -3.29 2.24 5.69
C MET A 107 -4.52 1.89 6.53
N LYS A 108 -5.53 1.35 5.85
CA LYS A 108 -6.76 0.84 6.44
C LYS A 108 -6.94 -0.58 5.93
N VAL A 109 -7.36 -1.48 6.82
CA VAL A 109 -7.65 -2.86 6.46
C VAL A 109 -9.13 -3.17 6.67
N GLY A 110 -9.66 -4.05 5.85
CA GLY A 110 -11.02 -4.54 5.93
C GLY A 110 -11.08 -5.99 5.48
N VAL A 111 -12.10 -6.70 5.94
CA VAL A 111 -12.36 -8.08 5.54
C VAL A 111 -13.82 -8.17 5.12
N MET A 112 -14.06 -8.79 3.98
CA MET A 112 -15.41 -9.00 3.45
C MET A 112 -15.50 -10.34 2.74
N ASN A 113 -16.72 -10.82 2.46
CA ASN A 113 -16.89 -11.94 1.55
C ASN A 113 -16.42 -11.53 0.15
N CYS A 114 -15.63 -12.38 -0.49
CA CYS A 114 -15.23 -12.12 -1.87
C CYS A 114 -16.48 -12.05 -2.78
N LEU A 115 -16.47 -11.08 -3.69
CA LEU A 115 -17.55 -10.92 -4.67
C LEU A 115 -17.47 -12.06 -5.70
N ASN A 116 -18.63 -12.47 -6.23
CA ASN A 116 -18.77 -13.56 -7.21
C ASN A 116 -18.40 -14.98 -6.71
N THR A 117 -18.33 -15.22 -5.39
CA THR A 117 -18.20 -16.60 -4.87
C THR A 117 -19.57 -17.27 -4.71
N SER A 118 -19.62 -18.58 -4.98
CA SER A 118 -20.84 -19.37 -4.77
C SER A 118 -21.12 -19.59 -3.28
N ALA A 119 -22.39 -19.70 -2.88
CA ALA A 119 -22.80 -19.93 -1.49
C ALA A 119 -22.23 -21.23 -0.86
N SER A 120 -21.73 -22.16 -1.68
CA SER A 120 -21.11 -23.41 -1.23
C SER A 120 -19.59 -23.30 -0.97
N GLN A 121 -18.94 -22.21 -1.36
CA GLN A 121 -17.53 -21.92 -1.10
C GLN A 121 -17.36 -20.41 -0.84
N GLU A 122 -17.80 -19.95 0.33
CA GLU A 122 -17.52 -18.57 0.76
C GLU A 122 -16.02 -18.41 0.99
N ARG A 123 -15.41 -17.44 0.31
CA ARG A 123 -14.02 -17.02 0.53
C ARG A 123 -13.99 -15.65 1.17
N LEU A 124 -12.98 -15.41 1.99
CA LEU A 124 -12.77 -14.13 2.64
C LEU A 124 -11.77 -13.31 1.82
N CYS A 125 -12.16 -12.11 1.47
CA CYS A 125 -11.30 -11.12 0.82
C CYS A 125 -10.80 -10.17 1.88
N LEU A 126 -9.49 -10.17 2.10
CA LEU A 126 -8.81 -9.19 2.92
C LEU A 126 -8.37 -8.04 2.02
N ILE A 127 -8.65 -6.81 2.45
CA ILE A 127 -8.41 -5.61 1.67
C ILE A 127 -7.56 -4.66 2.50
N ALA A 128 -6.45 -4.19 1.93
CA ALA A 128 -5.66 -3.10 2.47
C ALA A 128 -5.76 -1.92 1.51
N ALA A 129 -6.10 -0.73 2.03
CA ALA A 129 -6.23 0.50 1.27
C ALA A 129 -5.40 1.62 1.90
N TRP A 130 -4.88 2.53 1.10
CA TRP A 130 -4.11 3.69 1.54
C TRP A 130 -4.51 4.98 0.83
N GLY A 131 -3.99 6.10 1.33
CA GLY A 131 -4.43 7.43 0.91
C GLY A 131 -5.90 7.65 1.26
N GLU A 132 -6.68 8.13 0.30
CA GLU A 132 -8.11 8.39 0.47
C GLU A 132 -9.00 7.14 0.31
N THR A 133 -8.43 6.06 -0.24
CA THR A 133 -9.15 4.81 -0.54
C THR A 133 -9.54 4.09 0.76
N GLN A 134 -10.76 3.58 0.79
CA GLN A 134 -11.31 2.78 1.88
C GLN A 134 -11.39 1.31 1.46
N PRO A 135 -11.16 0.36 2.40
CA PRO A 135 -11.22 -1.08 2.12
C PRO A 135 -12.68 -1.58 2.08
N ILE A 136 -13.50 -0.97 1.22
CA ILE A 136 -14.92 -1.23 1.05
C ILE A 136 -15.26 -1.37 -0.44
N THR A 137 -16.49 -1.81 -0.71
CA THR A 137 -17.06 -1.76 -2.05
C THR A 137 -17.80 -0.44 -2.29
N ASP A 138 -18.05 -0.11 -3.55
CA ASP A 138 -18.95 0.99 -3.94
C ASP A 138 -20.44 0.68 -3.72
N ALA A 139 -20.74 -0.44 -3.04
CA ALA A 139 -22.10 -0.84 -2.70
C ALA A 139 -22.76 0.20 -1.79
N LYS A 140 -23.90 0.72 -2.24
CA LYS A 140 -24.71 1.63 -1.44
C LYS A 140 -25.39 0.89 -0.29
N ALA A 141 -25.45 1.52 0.89
CA ALA A 141 -26.16 0.98 2.05
C ALA A 141 -27.68 0.84 1.79
N THR A 142 -28.26 1.76 1.01
CA THR A 142 -29.65 1.72 0.54
C THR A 142 -29.71 2.22 -0.90
N PRO A 143 -30.76 1.88 -1.69
CA PRO A 143 -30.90 2.36 -3.08
C PRO A 143 -30.81 3.90 -3.20
N ASP A 144 -31.36 4.60 -2.21
CA ASP A 144 -31.43 6.06 -2.14
C ASP A 144 -30.18 6.70 -1.51
N ALA A 145 -29.24 5.91 -0.98
CA ALA A 145 -28.02 6.44 -0.41
C ALA A 145 -27.16 7.12 -1.51
N PRO A 146 -26.39 8.16 -1.15
CA PRO A 146 -25.40 8.74 -2.04
C PRO A 146 -24.37 7.68 -2.49
N ALA A 147 -23.75 7.90 -3.64
CA ALA A 147 -22.68 7.03 -4.12
C ALA A 147 -21.53 6.99 -3.09
N VAL A 148 -21.05 5.79 -2.81
CA VAL A 148 -19.89 5.59 -1.92
C VAL A 148 -18.65 6.10 -2.65
N GLN A 149 -17.94 7.04 -2.01
CA GLN A 149 -16.69 7.58 -2.56
C GLN A 149 -15.48 6.80 -2.04
N ASN A 150 -14.43 6.77 -2.84
CA ASN A 150 -13.13 6.18 -2.51
C ASN A 150 -13.21 4.68 -2.12
N ALA A 151 -14.13 3.93 -2.70
CA ALA A 151 -14.17 2.48 -2.53
C ALA A 151 -12.96 1.81 -3.21
N CYS A 152 -12.54 0.67 -2.71
CA CYS A 152 -11.49 -0.15 -3.31
C CYS A 152 -12.04 -0.98 -4.49
N LEU A 153 -13.21 -1.57 -4.29
CA LEU A 153 -13.84 -2.48 -5.25
C LEU A 153 -15.19 -1.94 -5.73
N LYS A 154 -15.52 -2.18 -6.99
CA LYS A 154 -16.86 -2.09 -7.54
C LYS A 154 -17.68 -3.30 -7.09
N THR A 155 -19.01 -3.18 -7.10
CA THR A 155 -19.94 -4.28 -6.76
C THR A 155 -19.78 -5.52 -7.64
N ASP A 156 -19.14 -5.41 -8.81
CA ASP A 156 -18.82 -6.52 -9.71
C ASP A 156 -17.49 -7.22 -9.39
N GLY A 157 -16.75 -6.77 -8.36
CA GLY A 157 -15.47 -7.33 -7.93
C GLY A 157 -14.24 -6.74 -8.62
N LYS A 158 -14.40 -5.75 -9.51
CA LYS A 158 -13.26 -5.05 -10.12
C LYS A 158 -12.77 -3.92 -9.23
N TYR A 159 -11.52 -3.51 -9.40
CA TYR A 159 -11.01 -2.30 -8.75
C TYR A 159 -11.73 -1.04 -9.25
N VAL A 160 -11.92 -0.09 -8.34
CA VAL A 160 -12.34 1.27 -8.70
C VAL A 160 -11.18 1.97 -9.40
N ASP A 161 -11.48 2.82 -10.38
CA ASP A 161 -10.45 3.55 -11.12
C ASP A 161 -9.71 4.49 -10.15
N ASP A 162 -8.37 4.49 -10.22
CA ASP A 162 -7.48 5.25 -9.33
C ASP A 162 -7.55 4.86 -7.83
N SER A 163 -8.07 3.66 -7.51
CA SER A 163 -8.07 3.17 -6.13
C SER A 163 -6.69 2.69 -5.70
N SER A 164 -6.21 3.17 -4.56
CA SER A 164 -4.99 2.74 -3.91
C SER A 164 -5.29 1.64 -2.89
N CYS A 165 -5.47 0.41 -3.37
CA CYS A 165 -5.73 -0.74 -2.52
C CYS A 165 -5.20 -2.06 -3.11
N LEU A 166 -5.14 -3.07 -2.26
CA LEU A 166 -4.76 -4.43 -2.59
C LEU A 166 -5.74 -5.41 -1.93
N VAL A 167 -6.18 -6.39 -2.70
CA VAL A 167 -7.08 -7.45 -2.25
C VAL A 167 -6.35 -8.78 -2.25
N LEU A 168 -6.48 -9.54 -1.17
CA LEU A 168 -5.96 -10.88 -1.00
C LEU A 168 -7.12 -11.83 -0.66
N GLU A 169 -7.27 -12.90 -1.43
CA GLU A 169 -8.21 -13.96 -1.09
C GLU A 169 -7.58 -14.90 -0.04
N ALA A 170 -8.31 -15.16 1.04
CA ALA A 170 -8.02 -16.18 2.03
C ALA A 170 -9.10 -17.28 2.01
N TYR A 171 -8.68 -18.47 2.40
CA TYR A 171 -9.44 -19.72 2.38
C TYR A 171 -9.47 -20.38 3.76
#